data_AF-A0A3P1Y5I3-F1
#
_entry.id   AF-A0A3P1Y5I3-F1
#
_cell.length_a   1.000
_cell.length_b   1.000
_cell.length_c   1.000
_cell.angle_alpha   90.00
_cell.angle_beta   90.00
_cell.angle_gamma   90.00
#
_symmetry.space_group_name_H-M   'P 1'
#
loop_
_entity.id
_entity.type
_entity.pdbx_description
1 polymer ?
#
loop_
_entity_poly.entity_id
_entity_poly.type
_entity_poly.pdbx_seq_one_letter_code
_entity_poly.pdbx_strand_id
1 'polypeptide(L)'
;MNRAALPGTPCRSGRRAVVTSPVAPTLYGGERDDEVLYGMVGEILKDKDEKGLYSVRMQYGYETLIEETYLGIVSKAEADAWRESAAHQVIAPFADVLPGPDTTAYPPLVTLPRGAVLRVGPPDSEDARWLRAELFGGAAGWIRREMVRPVRTWGALDEAQTRANLGADARLYLGTSYRWGGKTPYGADCSGFTSMVYRLNGLDIYRNSRPEAGYPIALMHLEGASDDRHTPETLARAKPGDLIFWNGHVGLYLGDGRYIHANGASYDTRINSLLPGTPDYREDLARPSAIYAWGTAYPERPEEIVVRDFYALPFVSEDVTGYRFYVRADGYAPNRAILYPEGRDGPAVEIGRTRRMLYDAPKSTHKDVPTYFYTKPGSYRPAIVLVNDAGWRPDGKTIDSGLVEMARPIVVPQR
;
A
#
# COMPACT_ATOMS: atom_id res chain seq x y z
N MET A 1 -16.12 -5.39 -0.25
CA MET A 1 -16.08 -6.68 -0.97
C MET A 1 -14.65 -7.20 -0.94
N ASN A 2 -14.45 -8.46 -0.53
CA ASN A 2 -13.15 -9.07 -0.32
C ASN A 2 -12.35 -9.17 -1.63
N ARG A 3 -11.23 -8.42 -1.72
CA ARG A 3 -10.23 -8.60 -2.76
C ARG A 3 -9.35 -9.78 -2.37
N ALA A 4 -9.64 -10.92 -2.96
CA ALA A 4 -8.68 -11.99 -3.12
C ALA A 4 -7.69 -11.56 -4.21
N ALA A 5 -6.47 -11.15 -3.85
CA ALA A 5 -5.34 -11.29 -4.79
C ALA A 5 -5.22 -12.79 -5.09
N LEU A 6 -5.84 -13.23 -6.18
CA LEU A 6 -5.52 -14.51 -6.77
C LEU A 6 -4.22 -14.29 -7.54
N PRO A 7 -3.23 -15.20 -7.45
CA PRO A 7 -2.21 -15.27 -8.47
C PRO A 7 -2.92 -15.69 -9.77
N GLY A 8 -3.43 -14.71 -10.51
CA GLY A 8 -3.82 -14.92 -11.89
C GLY A 8 -2.60 -15.50 -12.61
N THR A 9 -2.80 -16.65 -13.26
CA THR A 9 -1.83 -17.29 -14.14
C THR A 9 -1.08 -16.21 -14.92
N PRO A 10 0.27 -16.16 -14.89
CA PRO A 10 1.01 -15.09 -15.51
C PRO A 10 0.66 -15.06 -17.00
N CYS A 11 -0.08 -14.04 -17.42
CA CYS A 11 -0.22 -13.78 -18.84
C CYS A 11 1.15 -13.28 -19.31
N ARG A 12 1.83 -14.13 -20.06
CA ARG A 12 3.17 -13.92 -20.64
C ARG A 12 3.12 -12.93 -21.80
N SER A 13 2.32 -11.86 -21.72
CA SER A 13 2.16 -10.93 -22.84
C SER A 13 3.47 -10.20 -23.17
N GLY A 14 4.42 -10.14 -22.22
CA GLY A 14 5.71 -9.44 -22.36
C GLY A 14 5.58 -7.93 -22.54
N ARG A 15 4.35 -7.44 -22.75
CA ARG A 15 4.01 -6.04 -22.96
C ARG A 15 3.87 -5.31 -21.64
N ARG A 16 4.15 -4.02 -21.72
CA ARG A 16 3.99 -3.04 -20.65
C ARG A 16 3.19 -1.86 -21.19
N ALA A 17 2.68 -1.06 -20.28
CA ALA A 17 2.03 0.19 -20.58
C ALA A 17 2.70 1.30 -19.79
N VAL A 18 2.93 2.45 -20.43
CA VAL A 18 3.28 3.70 -19.76
C VAL A 18 2.07 4.62 -19.83
N VAL A 19 1.68 5.22 -18.72
CA VAL A 19 0.58 6.19 -18.70
C VAL A 19 1.04 7.48 -19.38
N THR A 20 0.41 7.84 -20.49
CA THR A 20 0.81 8.99 -21.34
C THR A 20 -0.07 10.21 -21.14
N SER A 21 -1.21 10.06 -20.46
CA SER A 21 -2.07 11.18 -20.07
C SER A 21 -1.70 11.71 -18.67
N PRO A 22 -1.98 13.00 -18.36
CA PRO A 22 -1.74 13.57 -17.04
C PRO A 22 -2.33 12.76 -15.89
N VAL A 23 -3.60 12.37 -16.06
CA VAL A 23 -4.39 11.55 -15.14
C VAL A 23 -5.19 10.58 -16.00
N ALA A 24 -5.12 9.30 -15.67
CA ALA A 24 -5.95 8.27 -16.27
C ALA A 24 -6.86 7.67 -15.18
N PRO A 25 -8.19 7.84 -15.28
CA PRO A 25 -9.10 7.10 -14.41
C PRO A 25 -8.99 5.61 -14.72
N THR A 26 -9.06 4.80 -13.68
CA THR A 26 -9.08 3.35 -13.82
C THR A 26 -10.39 2.80 -13.27
N LEU A 27 -10.79 1.64 -13.80
CA LEU A 27 -12.10 1.07 -13.58
C LEU A 27 -12.02 -0.28 -12.90
N TYR A 28 -13.04 -0.58 -12.10
CA TYR A 28 -13.33 -1.91 -11.59
C TYR A 28 -14.84 -2.11 -11.60
N GLY A 29 -15.32 -3.19 -12.22
CA GLY A 29 -16.76 -3.45 -12.32
C GLY A 29 -17.55 -2.37 -13.08
N GLY A 30 -16.88 -1.55 -13.90
CA GLY A 30 -17.50 -0.43 -14.62
C GLY A 30 -17.57 0.88 -13.83
N GLU A 31 -17.09 0.90 -12.58
CA GLU A 31 -17.02 2.09 -11.74
C GLU A 31 -15.58 2.57 -11.60
N ARG A 32 -15.39 3.85 -11.26
CA ARG A 32 -14.07 4.38 -10.95
C ARG A 32 -13.51 3.71 -9.68
N ASP A 33 -12.31 3.19 -9.80
CA ASP A 33 -11.59 2.48 -8.73
C ASP A 33 -10.37 3.28 -8.26
N ASP A 34 -9.59 3.81 -9.22
CA ASP A 34 -8.33 4.50 -8.96
C ASP A 34 -8.07 5.60 -10.02
N GLU A 35 -7.02 6.38 -9.84
CA GLU A 35 -6.38 7.25 -10.82
C GLU A 35 -4.89 6.87 -10.90
N VAL A 36 -4.38 6.71 -12.11
CA VAL A 36 -2.93 6.56 -12.36
C VAL A 36 -2.43 7.80 -13.09
N LEU A 37 -1.16 8.15 -12.84
CA LEU A 37 -0.59 9.43 -13.26
C LEU A 37 0.41 9.22 -14.38
N TYR A 38 0.63 10.29 -15.14
CA TYR A 38 1.64 10.33 -16.18
C TYR A 38 2.98 9.72 -15.77
N GLY A 39 3.54 8.92 -16.67
CA GLY A 39 4.83 8.26 -16.51
C GLY A 39 4.81 7.02 -15.62
N MET A 40 3.70 6.71 -14.93
CA MET A 40 3.55 5.43 -14.23
C MET A 40 3.57 4.27 -15.22
N VAL A 41 4.14 3.14 -14.79
CA VAL A 41 4.26 1.93 -15.62
C VAL A 41 3.35 0.82 -15.09
N GLY A 42 2.79 0.02 -16.00
CA GLY A 42 1.99 -1.16 -15.68
C GLY A 42 2.30 -2.36 -16.57
N GLU A 43 1.99 -3.55 -16.06
CA GLU A 43 2.02 -4.82 -16.79
C GLU A 43 0.64 -5.13 -17.37
N ILE A 44 0.60 -5.44 -18.67
CA ILE A 44 -0.65 -5.84 -19.33
C ILE A 44 -0.92 -7.32 -19.03
N LEU A 45 -1.96 -7.55 -18.24
CA LEU A 45 -2.42 -8.89 -17.83
C LEU A 45 -3.37 -9.50 -18.87
N LYS A 46 -4.19 -8.70 -19.51
CA LYS A 46 -5.10 -9.12 -20.59
C LYS A 46 -5.18 -8.02 -21.63
N ASP A 47 -5.33 -8.42 -22.90
CA ASP A 47 -5.59 -7.47 -23.98
C ASP A 47 -6.92 -6.74 -23.76
N LYS A 48 -7.16 -5.69 -24.54
CA LYS A 48 -8.36 -4.88 -24.42
C LYS A 48 -9.63 -5.67 -24.67
N ASP A 49 -10.65 -5.40 -23.87
CA ASP A 49 -12.00 -5.92 -24.09
C ASP A 49 -12.74 -5.16 -25.21
N GLU A 50 -14.00 -5.52 -25.45
CA GLU A 50 -14.87 -4.87 -26.46
C GLU A 50 -15.08 -3.37 -26.20
N LYS A 51 -14.81 -2.89 -24.98
CA LYS A 51 -14.91 -1.47 -24.58
C LYS A 51 -13.57 -0.75 -24.66
N GLY A 52 -12.51 -1.41 -25.17
CA GLY A 52 -11.17 -0.82 -25.27
C GLY A 52 -10.40 -0.77 -23.95
N LEU A 53 -10.80 -1.54 -22.94
CA LEU A 53 -10.19 -1.54 -21.61
C LEU A 53 -9.16 -2.65 -21.46
N TYR A 54 -7.90 -2.28 -21.20
CA TYR A 54 -6.83 -3.20 -20.84
C TYR A 54 -6.92 -3.60 -19.37
N SER A 55 -6.67 -4.88 -19.07
CA SER A 55 -6.39 -5.31 -17.70
C SER A 55 -4.92 -5.09 -17.40
N VAL A 56 -4.63 -4.23 -16.44
CA VAL A 56 -3.28 -3.76 -16.12
C VAL A 56 -2.99 -3.96 -14.64
N ARG A 57 -1.79 -4.48 -14.32
CA ARG A 57 -1.21 -4.43 -12.98
C ARG A 57 -0.23 -3.28 -12.92
N MET A 58 -0.54 -2.24 -12.17
CA MET A 58 0.34 -1.08 -12.02
C MET A 58 1.61 -1.43 -11.24
N GLN A 59 2.64 -0.58 -11.35
CA GLN A 59 3.93 -0.77 -10.67
C GLN A 59 3.85 -0.96 -9.16
N TYR A 60 2.78 -0.49 -8.51
CA TYR A 60 2.50 -0.68 -7.09
C TYR A 60 1.69 -1.96 -6.81
N GLY A 61 1.57 -2.87 -7.79
CA GLY A 61 0.94 -4.19 -7.63
C GLY A 61 -0.59 -4.21 -7.76
N TYR A 62 -1.23 -3.06 -7.96
CA TYR A 62 -2.69 -2.97 -8.04
C TYR A 62 -3.20 -3.31 -9.43
N GLU A 63 -4.19 -4.20 -9.50
CA GLU A 63 -4.83 -4.62 -10.75
C GLU A 63 -6.09 -3.81 -11.00
N THR A 64 -6.24 -3.31 -12.23
CA THR A 64 -7.36 -2.45 -12.61
C THR A 64 -7.58 -2.51 -14.13
N LEU A 65 -8.63 -1.83 -14.62
CA LEU A 65 -8.92 -1.66 -16.04
C LEU A 65 -8.62 -0.23 -16.49
N ILE A 66 -7.96 -0.05 -17.63
CA ILE A 66 -7.58 1.27 -18.15
C ILE A 66 -7.87 1.32 -19.65
N GLU A 67 -8.47 2.41 -20.11
CA GLU A 67 -8.72 2.66 -21.53
C GLU A 67 -7.41 2.86 -22.31
N GLU A 68 -7.34 2.29 -23.51
CA GLU A 68 -6.16 2.36 -24.38
C GLU A 68 -5.66 3.77 -24.65
N THR A 69 -6.56 4.75 -24.75
CA THR A 69 -6.26 6.16 -25.04
C THR A 69 -5.33 6.83 -24.02
N TYR A 70 -5.28 6.31 -22.80
CA TYR A 70 -4.40 6.80 -21.74
C TYR A 70 -3.01 6.16 -21.72
N LEU A 71 -2.76 5.16 -22.57
CA LEU A 71 -1.61 4.26 -22.47
C LEU A 71 -0.74 4.29 -23.73
N GLY A 72 0.57 4.37 -23.53
CA GLY A 72 1.56 3.95 -24.51
C GLY A 72 1.91 2.48 -24.29
N ILE A 73 1.50 1.61 -25.22
CA ILE A 73 1.80 0.17 -25.16
C ILE A 73 3.19 -0.09 -25.73
N VAL A 74 4.08 -0.68 -24.92
CA VAL A 74 5.49 -0.88 -25.27
C VAL A 74 6.01 -2.25 -24.82
N SER A 75 7.23 -2.59 -25.25
CA SER A 75 7.94 -3.75 -24.74
C SER A 75 8.34 -3.56 -23.26
N LYS A 76 8.66 -4.68 -22.60
CA LYS A 76 9.24 -4.63 -21.25
C LYS A 76 10.52 -3.80 -21.18
N ALA A 77 11.42 -3.96 -22.15
CA ALA A 77 12.70 -3.25 -22.16
C ALA A 77 12.52 -1.72 -22.25
N GLU A 78 11.59 -1.25 -23.08
CA GLU A 78 11.29 0.18 -23.19
C GLU A 78 10.66 0.76 -21.92
N ALA A 79 9.75 0.01 -21.30
CA ALA A 79 9.12 0.43 -20.05
C ALA A 79 10.11 0.46 -18.88
N ASP A 80 11.00 -0.53 -18.78
CA ASP A 80 12.06 -0.56 -17.77
C ASP A 80 13.04 0.61 -17.99
N ALA A 81 13.47 0.86 -19.23
CA ALA A 81 14.31 2.01 -19.57
C ALA A 81 13.62 3.36 -19.28
N TRP A 82 12.32 3.50 -19.54
CA TRP A 82 11.55 4.68 -19.15
C TRP A 82 11.54 4.86 -17.63
N ARG A 83 11.22 3.81 -16.88
CA ARG A 83 11.14 3.86 -15.41
C ARG A 83 12.48 4.24 -14.77
N GLU A 84 13.60 3.76 -15.31
CA GLU A 84 14.94 4.09 -14.82
C GLU A 84 15.33 5.55 -15.10
N SER A 85 14.86 6.11 -16.21
CA SER A 85 15.22 7.47 -16.64
C SER A 85 14.25 8.55 -16.18
N ALA A 86 12.97 8.23 -15.95
CA ALA A 86 11.96 9.14 -15.41
C ALA A 86 12.18 9.38 -13.90
N ALA A 87 13.32 9.98 -13.57
CA ALA A 87 13.85 10.09 -12.21
C ALA A 87 13.36 11.33 -11.45
N HIS A 88 12.42 12.12 -12.01
CA HIS A 88 11.86 13.29 -11.36
C HIS A 88 10.35 13.17 -11.22
N GLN A 89 9.82 13.74 -10.14
CA GLN A 89 8.40 13.80 -9.82
C GLN A 89 7.93 15.24 -9.64
N VAL A 90 6.70 15.52 -10.06
CA VAL A 90 6.04 16.81 -9.81
C VAL A 90 5.63 16.91 -8.35
N ILE A 91 5.96 18.02 -7.68
CA ILE A 91 5.63 18.29 -6.27
C ILE A 91 4.68 19.48 -6.09
N ALA A 92 4.66 20.41 -7.03
CA ALA A 92 3.63 21.45 -7.10
C ALA A 92 2.24 20.82 -7.33
N PRO A 93 1.13 21.53 -7.07
CA PRO A 93 -0.21 21.00 -7.34
C PRO A 93 -0.37 20.50 -8.79
N PHE A 94 0.23 21.24 -9.71
CA PHE A 94 0.48 20.86 -11.10
C PHE A 94 1.75 21.57 -11.60
N ALA A 95 2.27 21.11 -12.74
CA ALA A 95 3.37 21.75 -13.45
C ALA A 95 3.17 21.64 -14.96
N ASP A 96 3.37 22.76 -15.66
CA ASP A 96 3.34 22.78 -17.12
C ASP A 96 4.69 22.41 -17.70
N VAL A 97 4.67 21.58 -18.74
CA VAL A 97 5.80 21.38 -19.65
C VAL A 97 5.56 22.28 -20.86
N LEU A 98 6.30 23.38 -20.95
CA LEU A 98 6.11 24.42 -21.95
C LEU A 98 7.05 24.23 -23.16
N PRO A 99 6.68 24.69 -24.36
CA PRO A 99 7.57 24.66 -25.54
C PRO A 99 8.85 25.52 -25.37
N GLY A 100 8.87 26.48 -24.45
CA GLY A 100 10.03 27.31 -24.14
C GLY A 100 10.19 27.64 -22.64
N PRO A 101 11.36 28.13 -22.20
CA PRO A 101 11.64 28.49 -20.80
C PRO A 101 11.03 29.84 -20.41
N ASP A 102 9.76 30.05 -20.75
CA ASP A 102 9.01 31.26 -20.44
C ASP A 102 7.58 30.89 -20.06
N THR A 103 7.05 31.50 -19.00
CA THR A 103 5.66 31.36 -18.58
C THR A 103 4.64 31.76 -19.63
N THR A 104 5.02 32.57 -20.63
CA THR A 104 4.15 32.95 -21.74
C THR A 104 4.27 32.02 -22.95
N ALA A 105 5.14 31.00 -22.91
CA ALA A 105 5.30 30.04 -23.99
C ALA A 105 4.10 29.07 -24.01
N TYR A 106 3.01 29.50 -24.67
CA TYR A 106 1.71 28.83 -24.70
C TYR A 106 1.38 28.28 -26.10
N PRO A 107 0.65 27.16 -26.24
CA PRO A 107 0.11 26.31 -25.16
C PRO A 107 1.17 25.39 -24.53
N PRO A 108 0.98 24.95 -23.28
CA PRO A 108 1.75 23.84 -22.71
C PRO A 108 1.67 22.60 -23.60
N LEU A 109 2.77 21.85 -23.67
CA LEU A 109 2.76 20.50 -24.27
C LEU A 109 1.89 19.55 -23.43
N VAL A 110 1.98 19.67 -22.11
CA VAL A 110 1.17 18.93 -21.14
C VAL A 110 1.19 19.63 -19.77
N THR A 111 0.09 19.54 -19.03
CA THR A 111 0.01 19.95 -17.62
C THR A 111 -0.04 18.69 -16.75
N LEU A 112 0.97 18.51 -15.89
CA LEU A 112 1.15 17.29 -15.10
C LEU A 112 0.78 17.54 -13.62
N PRO A 113 -0.03 16.67 -12.99
CA PRO A 113 -0.38 16.83 -11.58
C PRO A 113 0.77 16.42 -10.66
N ARG A 114 0.69 16.82 -9.38
CA ARG A 114 1.55 16.28 -8.32
C ARG A 114 1.63 14.75 -8.39
N GLY A 115 2.85 14.23 -8.35
CA GLY A 115 3.13 12.79 -8.37
C GLY A 115 3.29 12.16 -9.75
N ALA A 116 3.03 12.90 -10.83
CA ALA A 116 3.46 12.51 -12.17
C ALA A 116 5.00 12.41 -12.22
N VAL A 117 5.51 11.46 -13.00
CA VAL A 117 6.95 11.22 -13.16
C VAL A 117 7.39 11.42 -14.61
N LEU A 118 8.56 12.02 -14.80
CA LEU A 118 9.09 12.35 -16.12
C LEU A 118 10.62 12.42 -16.10
N ARG A 119 11.22 12.46 -17.30
CA ARG A 119 12.65 12.71 -17.47
C ARG A 119 12.90 14.22 -17.36
N VAL A 120 13.83 14.61 -16.50
CA VAL A 120 14.29 15.99 -16.39
C VAL A 120 15.82 16.00 -16.43
N GLY A 121 16.37 16.80 -17.32
CA GLY A 121 17.81 16.96 -17.50
C GLY A 121 18.45 17.79 -16.40
N PRO A 122 19.80 17.79 -16.31
CA PRO A 122 20.50 18.67 -15.38
C PRO A 122 20.21 20.14 -15.69
N PRO A 123 20.31 21.03 -14.69
CA PRO A 123 20.23 22.46 -14.94
C PRO A 123 21.43 22.94 -15.76
N ASP A 124 21.21 23.89 -16.68
CA ASP A 124 22.28 24.51 -17.48
C ASP A 124 23.24 25.38 -16.63
N SER A 125 22.79 25.84 -15.46
CA SER A 125 23.56 26.60 -14.48
C SER A 125 22.97 26.45 -13.07
N GLU A 126 23.72 26.81 -12.02
CA GLU A 126 23.22 26.74 -10.63
C GLU A 126 21.96 27.59 -10.41
N ASP A 127 21.84 28.71 -11.10
CA ASP A 127 20.70 29.65 -11.03
C ASP A 127 19.58 29.33 -12.03
N ALA A 128 19.68 28.21 -12.77
CA ALA A 128 18.67 27.84 -13.75
C ALA A 128 17.30 27.66 -13.08
N ARG A 129 16.32 28.45 -13.54
CA ARG A 129 14.92 28.40 -13.08
C ARG A 129 14.06 27.42 -13.87
N TRP A 130 14.55 27.00 -15.02
CA TRP A 130 13.88 26.07 -15.92
C TRP A 130 14.79 24.88 -16.18
N LEU A 131 14.19 23.71 -16.28
CA LEU A 131 14.87 22.47 -16.60
C LEU A 131 14.30 21.90 -17.90
N ARG A 132 15.15 21.27 -18.71
CA ARG A 132 14.70 20.51 -19.86
C ARG A 132 13.92 19.29 -19.38
N ALA A 133 12.69 19.13 -19.85
CA ALA A 133 11.82 18.01 -19.53
C ALA A 133 11.53 17.20 -20.80
N GLU A 134 11.69 15.88 -20.73
CA GLU A 134 11.37 14.96 -21.82
C GLU A 134 10.18 14.08 -21.41
N LEU A 135 9.19 14.09 -22.27
CA LEU A 135 7.98 13.29 -22.19
C LEU A 135 8.23 11.91 -22.82
N PHE A 136 7.51 10.91 -22.33
CA PHE A 136 7.38 9.64 -22.99
C PHE A 136 6.97 9.82 -24.46
N GLY A 137 7.66 9.13 -25.37
CA GLY A 137 7.51 9.33 -26.82
C GLY A 137 8.46 10.38 -27.42
N GLY A 138 9.31 11.04 -26.61
CA GLY A 138 10.43 11.87 -27.06
C GLY A 138 10.09 13.35 -27.27
N ALA A 139 8.84 13.77 -27.10
CA ALA A 139 8.50 15.19 -27.04
C ALA A 139 9.21 15.85 -25.85
N ALA A 140 9.74 17.05 -26.02
CA ALA A 140 10.50 17.69 -24.96
C ALA A 140 10.26 19.20 -24.90
N GLY A 141 10.20 19.72 -23.68
CA GLY A 141 9.91 21.11 -23.35
C GLY A 141 10.67 21.55 -22.11
N TRP A 142 10.10 22.51 -21.38
CA TRP A 142 10.71 23.13 -20.21
C TRP A 142 9.74 23.14 -19.04
N ILE A 143 10.24 22.78 -17.86
CA ILE A 143 9.48 22.76 -16.61
C ILE A 143 10.15 23.66 -15.58
N ARG A 144 9.37 24.30 -14.70
CA ARG A 144 9.91 25.11 -13.60
C ARG A 144 10.64 24.21 -12.60
N ARG A 145 11.90 24.56 -12.30
CA ARG A 145 12.77 23.78 -11.40
C ARG A 145 12.15 23.52 -10.04
N GLU A 146 11.50 24.53 -9.46
CA GLU A 146 10.88 24.45 -8.13
C GLU A 146 9.65 23.52 -8.06
N MET A 147 9.05 23.19 -9.21
CA MET A 147 7.85 22.37 -9.28
C MET A 147 8.13 20.87 -9.32
N VAL A 148 9.39 20.48 -9.51
CA VAL A 148 9.84 19.10 -9.60
C VAL A 148 10.97 18.82 -8.62
N ARG A 149 11.10 17.57 -8.23
CA ARG A 149 12.28 17.08 -7.50
C ARG A 149 12.65 15.68 -7.97
N PRO A 150 13.89 15.21 -7.75
CA PRO A 150 14.22 13.82 -7.91
C PRO A 150 13.25 12.91 -7.13
N VAL A 151 12.89 11.77 -7.70
CA VAL A 151 12.10 10.74 -7.01
C VAL A 151 12.88 10.30 -5.77
N ARG A 152 12.24 10.33 -4.61
CA ARG A 152 12.86 9.87 -3.36
C ARG A 152 12.96 8.35 -3.38
N THR A 153 14.05 7.82 -2.86
CA THR A 153 14.20 6.40 -2.58
C THR A 153 13.84 6.17 -1.12
N TRP A 154 12.86 5.30 -0.85
CA TRP A 154 12.54 4.93 0.53
C TRP A 154 13.76 4.30 1.22
N GLY A 155 13.98 4.64 2.49
CA GLY A 155 15.13 4.16 3.27
C GLY A 155 16.46 4.89 2.99
N ALA A 156 16.51 5.82 2.04
CA ALA A 156 17.71 6.63 1.79
C ALA A 156 17.93 7.76 2.81
N LEU A 157 16.86 8.18 3.50
CA LEU A 157 16.90 9.14 4.60
C LEU A 157 16.65 8.42 5.92
N ASP A 158 17.08 9.00 7.03
CA ASP A 158 16.72 8.48 8.34
C ASP A 158 15.19 8.55 8.58
N GLU A 159 14.74 7.79 9.59
CA GLU A 159 13.31 7.69 9.92
C GLU A 159 12.71 9.05 10.31
N ALA A 160 13.42 9.85 11.11
CA ALA A 160 12.91 11.11 11.60
C ALA A 160 12.66 12.10 10.45
N GLN A 161 13.62 12.21 9.53
CA GLN A 161 13.52 13.05 8.34
C GLN A 161 12.42 12.54 7.40
N THR A 162 12.27 11.24 7.23
CA THR A 162 11.21 10.67 6.39
C THR A 162 9.83 10.93 6.98
N ARG A 163 9.64 10.76 8.29
CA ARG A 163 8.38 11.09 8.98
C ARG A 163 8.03 12.57 8.89
N ALA A 164 9.03 13.45 9.05
CA ALA A 164 8.85 14.88 8.84
C ALA A 164 8.39 15.20 7.41
N ASN A 165 9.01 14.54 6.42
CA ASN A 165 8.62 14.67 5.01
C ASN A 165 7.20 14.16 4.73
N LEU A 166 6.79 13.01 5.29
CA LEU A 166 5.43 12.49 5.17
C LEU A 166 4.41 13.53 5.68
N GLY A 167 4.66 14.10 6.86
CA GLY A 167 3.79 15.16 7.41
C GLY A 167 3.78 16.43 6.55
N ALA A 168 4.92 16.85 6.02
CA ALA A 168 5.01 18.02 5.14
C ALA A 168 4.30 17.81 3.80
N ASP A 169 4.55 16.69 3.12
CA ASP A 169 3.92 16.34 1.85
C ASP A 169 2.40 16.11 2.03
N ALA A 170 1.95 15.58 3.18
CA ALA A 170 0.54 15.48 3.52
C ALA A 170 -0.16 16.84 3.60
N ARG A 171 0.49 17.83 4.23
CA ARG A 171 -0.05 19.20 4.34
C ARG A 171 -0.23 19.89 2.99
N LEU A 172 0.47 19.45 1.95
CA LEU A 172 0.28 19.96 0.58
C LEU A 172 -1.09 19.61 -0.03
N TYR A 173 -1.85 18.71 0.60
CA TYR A 173 -3.20 18.34 0.17
C TYR A 173 -4.29 19.06 0.97
N LEU A 174 -3.96 19.87 1.99
CA LEU A 174 -4.97 20.61 2.75
C LEU A 174 -5.90 21.41 1.83
N GLY A 175 -7.22 21.28 2.03
CA GLY A 175 -8.25 21.89 1.21
C GLY A 175 -8.55 21.18 -0.12
N THR A 176 -7.79 20.14 -0.50
CA THR A 176 -8.09 19.34 -1.70
C THR A 176 -9.45 18.68 -1.56
N SER A 177 -10.36 18.91 -2.52
CA SER A 177 -11.70 18.34 -2.47
C SER A 177 -11.71 16.82 -2.48
N TYR A 178 -12.69 16.21 -1.81
CA TYR A 178 -12.86 14.76 -1.86
C TYR A 178 -13.31 14.30 -3.24
N ARG A 179 -12.67 13.28 -3.80
CA ARG A 179 -13.04 12.64 -5.06
C ARG A 179 -12.81 11.14 -4.97
N TRP A 180 -13.88 10.36 -5.07
CA TRP A 180 -13.80 8.89 -5.12
C TRP A 180 -12.85 8.44 -6.24
N GLY A 181 -11.92 7.53 -5.91
CA GLY A 181 -10.87 7.05 -6.82
C GLY A 181 -9.69 8.02 -7.01
N GLY A 182 -9.79 9.25 -6.51
CA GLY A 182 -8.86 10.34 -6.82
C GLY A 182 -7.52 10.26 -6.09
N LYS A 183 -6.46 10.76 -6.72
CA LYS A 183 -5.10 10.86 -6.15
C LYS A 183 -4.47 12.25 -6.22
N THR A 184 -5.10 13.19 -6.91
CA THR A 184 -4.44 14.44 -7.31
C THR A 184 -4.91 15.63 -6.48
N PRO A 185 -4.21 16.78 -6.56
CA PRO A 185 -4.69 18.04 -5.99
C PRO A 185 -6.01 18.54 -6.60
N TYR A 186 -6.48 17.96 -7.71
CA TYR A 186 -7.81 18.21 -8.28
C TYR A 186 -8.91 17.40 -7.60
N GLY A 187 -8.53 16.44 -6.75
CA GLY A 187 -9.42 15.66 -5.92
C GLY A 187 -8.77 14.35 -5.50
N ALA A 188 -8.90 14.01 -4.22
CA ALA A 188 -8.38 12.78 -3.65
C ALA A 188 -9.42 12.07 -2.79
N ASP A 189 -9.44 10.74 -2.79
CA ASP A 189 -10.11 9.99 -1.72
C ASP A 189 -9.16 9.72 -0.55
N CYS A 190 -9.68 9.15 0.54
CA CYS A 190 -8.92 8.93 1.77
C CYS A 190 -7.62 8.14 1.53
N SER A 191 -7.71 7.07 0.73
CA SER A 191 -6.60 6.16 0.46
C SER A 191 -5.74 6.57 -0.74
N GLY A 192 -6.31 7.30 -1.71
CA GLY A 192 -5.57 7.97 -2.77
C GLY A 192 -4.69 9.08 -2.21
N PHE A 193 -5.18 9.84 -1.24
CA PHE A 193 -4.39 10.82 -0.47
C PHE A 193 -3.21 10.16 0.24
N THR A 194 -3.46 9.16 1.11
CA THR A 194 -2.37 8.53 1.88
C THR A 194 -1.38 7.82 0.97
N SER A 195 -1.85 7.14 -0.09
CA SER A 195 -0.95 6.48 -1.05
C SER A 195 -0.04 7.46 -1.78
N MET A 196 -0.53 8.64 -2.14
CA MET A 196 0.31 9.66 -2.76
C MET A 196 1.32 10.29 -1.81
N VAL A 197 0.96 10.51 -0.54
CA VAL A 197 1.92 11.01 0.47
C VAL A 197 3.11 10.05 0.63
N TYR A 198 2.84 8.75 0.72
CA TYR A 198 3.88 7.73 0.80
C TYR A 198 4.68 7.61 -0.51
N ARG A 199 4.00 7.65 -1.66
CA ARG A 199 4.64 7.56 -2.97
C ARG A 199 5.61 8.72 -3.24
N LEU A 200 5.22 9.95 -2.87
CA LEU A 200 6.09 11.13 -2.95
C LEU A 200 7.38 10.97 -2.14
N ASN A 201 7.37 10.07 -1.15
CA ASN A 201 8.48 9.68 -0.28
C ASN A 201 9.16 8.36 -0.69
N GLY A 202 8.80 7.81 -1.85
CA GLY A 202 9.47 6.64 -2.43
C GLY A 202 8.89 5.30 -2.02
N LEU A 203 7.73 5.27 -1.33
CA LEU A 203 7.09 4.03 -0.90
C LEU A 203 5.70 3.89 -1.52
N ASP A 204 5.50 2.82 -2.28
CA ASP A 204 4.18 2.45 -2.77
C ASP A 204 3.45 1.61 -1.71
N ILE A 205 2.31 2.10 -1.22
CA ILE A 205 1.44 1.39 -0.27
C ILE A 205 0.17 0.87 -0.97
N TYR A 206 -0.61 0.05 -0.28
CA TYR A 206 -1.85 -0.46 -0.84
C TYR A 206 -2.83 0.66 -1.15
N ARG A 207 -3.51 0.57 -2.30
CA ARG A 207 -4.39 1.63 -2.79
C ARG A 207 -5.66 1.83 -1.96
N ASN A 208 -6.20 0.78 -1.34
CA ASN A 208 -7.49 0.89 -0.62
C ASN A 208 -7.29 1.20 0.86
N SER A 209 -8.33 1.72 1.51
CA SER A 209 -8.39 2.12 2.93
C SER A 209 -8.38 0.94 3.91
N ARG A 210 -7.53 -0.06 3.65
CA ARG A 210 -7.29 -1.20 4.52
C ARG A 210 -5.85 -1.66 4.43
N PRO A 211 -5.31 -2.27 5.49
CA PRO A 211 -4.06 -3.01 5.39
C PRO A 211 -4.19 -4.17 4.38
N GLU A 212 -3.17 -4.39 3.55
CA GLU A 212 -3.07 -5.55 2.65
C GLU A 212 -1.74 -6.29 2.82
N ALA A 213 -1.78 -7.62 2.79
CA ALA A 213 -0.55 -8.42 2.89
C ALA A 213 0.37 -8.20 1.68
N GLY A 214 1.68 -8.17 1.93
CA GLY A 214 2.70 -7.92 0.90
C GLY A 214 2.92 -6.45 0.57
N TYR A 215 2.22 -5.54 1.25
CA TYR A 215 2.44 -4.10 1.17
C TYR A 215 3.10 -3.57 2.43
N PRO A 216 3.93 -2.50 2.36
CA PRO A 216 4.92 -2.16 3.38
C PRO A 216 4.37 -1.49 4.65
N ILE A 217 3.07 -1.61 4.94
CA ILE A 217 2.44 -1.08 6.15
C ILE A 217 2.14 -2.22 7.12
N ALA A 218 2.95 -2.30 8.18
CA ALA A 218 2.79 -3.25 9.28
C ALA A 218 1.76 -2.73 10.28
N LEU A 219 0.94 -3.62 10.84
CA LEU A 219 0.01 -3.24 11.90
C LEU A 219 0.71 -3.08 13.24
N MET A 220 0.25 -2.13 14.03
CA MET A 220 0.69 -1.92 15.41
C MET A 220 -0.48 -2.08 16.38
N HIS A 221 -0.15 -2.52 17.59
CA HIS A 221 -1.07 -2.52 18.72
C HIS A 221 -0.81 -1.29 19.58
N LEU A 222 -1.84 -0.47 19.77
CA LEU A 222 -1.85 0.52 20.83
C LEU A 222 -2.42 -0.14 22.09
N GLU A 223 -1.70 -0.01 23.21
CA GLU A 223 -2.16 -0.52 24.50
C GLU A 223 -3.30 0.36 25.06
N GLY A 224 -4.18 -0.23 25.87
CA GLY A 224 -5.10 0.54 26.71
C GLY A 224 -6.32 1.15 26.00
N ALA A 225 -6.67 0.69 24.80
CA ALA A 225 -7.96 1.00 24.19
C ALA A 225 -9.10 0.19 24.86
N SER A 226 -9.33 0.41 26.16
CA SER A 226 -10.66 0.15 26.76
C SER A 226 -11.69 1.08 26.10
N ASP A 227 -12.99 0.87 26.34
CA ASP A 227 -14.12 1.64 25.76
C ASP A 227 -14.08 3.18 26.01
N ASP A 228 -13.01 3.70 26.58
CA ASP A 228 -12.76 5.11 26.87
C ASP A 228 -12.24 5.88 25.65
N ARG A 229 -12.19 7.20 25.73
CA ARG A 229 -11.68 8.08 24.67
C ARG A 229 -10.15 8.01 24.61
N HIS A 230 -9.55 8.28 23.45
CA HIS A 230 -8.09 8.40 23.34
C HIS A 230 -7.55 9.48 24.29
N THR A 231 -6.47 9.15 24.98
CA THR A 231 -5.63 10.06 25.77
C THR A 231 -4.22 10.13 25.17
N PRO A 232 -3.40 11.14 25.54
CA PRO A 232 -2.00 11.19 25.14
C PRO A 232 -1.23 9.90 25.45
N GLU A 233 -1.53 9.27 26.58
CA GLU A 233 -0.91 8.02 27.02
C GLU A 233 -1.27 6.85 26.08
N THR A 234 -2.55 6.73 25.68
CA THR A 234 -2.99 5.68 24.74
C THR A 234 -2.38 5.85 23.34
N LEU A 235 -1.97 7.06 22.98
CA LEU A 235 -1.38 7.39 21.68
C LEU A 235 0.15 7.47 21.73
N ALA A 236 0.79 7.21 22.87
CA ALA A 236 2.23 7.41 23.06
C ALA A 236 3.11 6.58 22.11
N ARG A 237 2.59 5.44 21.61
CA ARG A 237 3.30 4.60 20.63
C ARG A 237 3.12 5.06 19.19
N ALA A 238 2.08 5.83 18.89
CA ALA A 238 1.82 6.33 17.54
C ALA A 238 2.79 7.47 17.21
N LYS A 239 3.39 7.43 16.01
CA LYS A 239 4.38 8.41 15.55
C LYS A 239 3.85 9.13 14.30
N PRO A 240 4.23 10.42 14.09
CA PRO A 240 3.89 11.12 12.85
C PRO A 240 4.25 10.31 11.61
N GLY A 241 3.35 10.27 10.63
CA GLY A 241 3.47 9.43 9.44
C GLY A 241 2.82 8.05 9.55
N ASP A 242 2.44 7.59 10.74
CA ASP A 242 1.67 6.35 10.88
C ASP A 242 0.26 6.50 10.28
N LEU A 243 -0.33 5.39 9.83
CA LEU A 243 -1.67 5.33 9.28
C LEU A 243 -2.69 4.93 10.35
N ILE A 244 -3.85 5.57 10.31
CA ILE A 244 -5.00 5.24 11.15
C ILE A 244 -6.07 4.65 10.23
N PHE A 245 -6.59 3.48 10.57
CA PHE A 245 -7.60 2.77 9.79
C PHE A 245 -8.93 2.69 10.54
N TRP A 246 -9.98 3.18 9.87
CA TRP A 246 -11.38 3.04 10.24
C TRP A 246 -12.08 2.17 9.20
N ASN A 247 -13.25 1.62 9.53
CA ASN A 247 -14.03 0.82 8.57
C ASN A 247 -14.35 1.63 7.31
N GLY A 248 -13.67 1.32 6.20
CA GLY A 248 -13.81 2.01 4.92
C GLY A 248 -13.04 3.34 4.81
N HIS A 249 -12.24 3.73 5.79
CA HIS A 249 -11.57 5.04 5.81
C HIS A 249 -10.14 4.97 6.37
N VAL A 250 -9.26 5.87 5.91
CA VAL A 250 -7.86 5.92 6.34
C VAL A 250 -7.37 7.37 6.44
N GLY A 251 -6.44 7.62 7.36
CA GLY A 251 -5.80 8.92 7.57
C GLY A 251 -4.34 8.76 7.98
N LEU A 252 -3.61 9.86 7.91
CA LEU A 252 -2.21 9.94 8.33
C LEU A 252 -2.11 10.67 9.66
N TYR A 253 -1.49 10.04 10.66
CA TYR A 253 -1.23 10.63 11.96
C TYR A 253 -0.14 11.70 11.87
N LEU A 254 -0.34 12.81 12.57
CA LEU A 254 0.58 13.96 12.59
C LEU A 254 1.26 14.15 13.95
N GLY A 255 0.96 13.31 14.94
CA GLY A 255 1.39 13.51 16.33
C GLY A 255 0.37 14.29 17.15
N ASP A 256 0.51 14.22 18.47
CA ASP A 256 -0.31 14.96 19.45
C ASP A 256 -1.83 14.79 19.26
N GLY A 257 -2.27 13.58 18.90
CA GLY A 257 -3.67 13.30 18.62
C GLY A 257 -4.19 13.82 17.28
N ARG A 258 -3.39 14.58 16.52
CA ARG A 258 -3.81 15.15 15.24
C ARG A 258 -3.60 14.17 14.10
N TYR A 259 -4.50 14.21 13.13
CA TYR A 259 -4.40 13.44 11.90
C TYR A 259 -4.93 14.24 10.72
N ILE A 260 -4.47 13.91 9.52
CA ILE A 260 -4.93 14.49 8.26
C ILE A 260 -5.56 13.41 7.39
N HIS A 261 -6.68 13.74 6.76
CA HIS A 261 -7.43 12.81 5.92
C HIS A 261 -8.26 13.54 4.86
N ALA A 262 -8.46 12.90 3.71
CA ALA A 262 -9.50 13.29 2.75
C ALA A 262 -10.81 12.60 3.15
N ASN A 263 -11.87 13.36 3.37
CA ASN A 263 -13.12 12.85 3.95
C ASN A 263 -14.33 13.15 3.06
N GLY A 264 -15.05 12.10 2.67
CA GLY A 264 -16.27 12.23 1.87
C GLY A 264 -17.40 12.97 2.58
N ALA A 265 -17.48 12.91 3.92
CA ALA A 265 -18.51 13.60 4.68
C ALA A 265 -18.32 15.12 4.68
N SER A 266 -17.08 15.58 4.58
CA SER A 266 -16.74 17.01 4.58
C SER A 266 -16.30 17.55 3.23
N TYR A 267 -16.25 16.68 2.21
CA TYR A 267 -15.89 16.95 0.84
C TYR A 267 -14.51 17.61 0.63
N ASP A 268 -13.57 17.42 1.56
CA ASP A 268 -12.23 18.00 1.50
C ASP A 268 -11.17 17.18 2.26
N THR A 269 -9.94 17.68 2.22
CA THR A 269 -8.80 17.18 3.00
C THR A 269 -8.49 18.15 4.12
N ARG A 270 -8.55 17.68 5.37
CA ARG A 270 -8.42 18.52 6.56
C ARG A 270 -7.69 17.82 7.69
N ILE A 271 -7.31 18.59 8.71
CA ILE A 271 -6.77 18.07 9.96
C ILE A 271 -7.89 18.00 10.99
N ASN A 272 -7.95 16.89 11.71
CA ASN A 272 -8.83 16.70 12.86
C ASN A 272 -8.04 16.13 14.04
N SER A 273 -8.69 16.02 15.19
CA SER A 273 -8.08 15.53 16.42
C SER A 273 -8.83 14.34 17.03
N LEU A 274 -8.05 13.41 17.58
CA LEU A 274 -8.51 12.28 18.40
C LEU A 274 -8.67 12.64 19.87
N LEU A 275 -8.14 13.79 20.32
CA LEU A 275 -8.11 14.15 21.75
C LEU A 275 -9.29 15.06 22.13
N PRO A 276 -10.13 14.66 23.09
CA PRO A 276 -11.26 15.47 23.55
C PRO A 276 -10.81 16.85 24.05
N GLY A 277 -11.61 17.88 23.75
CA GLY A 277 -11.34 19.26 24.20
C GLY A 277 -10.28 20.01 23.37
N THR A 278 -9.72 19.39 22.33
CA THR A 278 -8.82 20.07 21.38
C THR A 278 -9.59 20.62 20.17
N PRO A 279 -9.06 21.66 19.47
CA PRO A 279 -9.64 22.13 18.21
C PRO A 279 -9.78 21.00 17.20
N ASP A 280 -10.83 21.06 16.37
CA ASP A 280 -11.11 20.09 15.31
C ASP A 280 -11.26 18.64 15.81
N TYR A 281 -11.60 18.44 17.09
CA TYR A 281 -11.93 17.14 17.67
C TYR A 281 -13.13 16.50 16.96
N ARG A 282 -12.99 15.22 16.61
CA ARG A 282 -14.02 14.45 15.90
C ARG A 282 -14.41 13.22 16.71
N GLU A 283 -15.46 13.35 17.51
CA GLU A 283 -15.91 12.27 18.39
C GLU A 283 -16.23 10.97 17.62
N ASP A 284 -16.84 11.07 16.45
CA ASP A 284 -17.20 9.92 15.62
C ASP A 284 -15.98 9.13 15.11
N LEU A 285 -14.82 9.78 14.97
CA LEU A 285 -13.56 9.17 14.52
C LEU A 285 -12.59 8.90 15.68
N ALA A 286 -12.80 9.52 16.84
CA ALA A 286 -11.93 9.44 18.00
C ALA A 286 -12.29 8.34 19.01
N ARG A 287 -13.45 7.69 18.85
CA ARG A 287 -13.79 6.52 19.66
C ARG A 287 -12.85 5.38 19.30
N PRO A 288 -12.18 4.70 20.24
CA PRO A 288 -11.30 3.57 19.91
C PRO A 288 -12.03 2.46 19.16
N SER A 289 -13.32 2.24 19.43
CA SER A 289 -14.16 1.30 18.68
C SER A 289 -14.37 1.67 17.20
N ALA A 290 -14.10 2.92 16.81
CA ALA A 290 -14.14 3.35 15.41
C ALA A 290 -12.83 3.03 14.66
N ILE A 291 -11.69 3.05 15.36
CA ILE A 291 -10.37 2.73 14.80
C ILE A 291 -10.11 1.24 14.99
N TYR A 292 -10.16 0.47 13.92
CA TYR A 292 -9.91 -0.97 14.02
C TYR A 292 -8.43 -1.33 13.94
N ALA A 293 -7.59 -0.41 13.42
CA ALA A 293 -6.16 -0.67 13.29
C ALA A 293 -5.31 0.60 13.13
N TRP A 294 -4.04 0.47 13.52
CA TRP A 294 -2.98 1.44 13.25
C TRP A 294 -1.88 0.76 12.44
N GLY A 295 -1.23 1.50 11.53
CA GLY A 295 -0.17 0.95 10.69
C GLY A 295 1.06 1.84 10.58
N THR A 296 2.24 1.23 10.45
CA THR A 296 3.53 1.93 10.32
C THR A 296 4.35 1.34 9.18
N ALA A 297 5.09 2.19 8.49
CA ALA A 297 6.13 1.78 7.54
C ALA A 297 7.50 1.53 8.22
N TYR A 298 7.60 1.82 9.52
CA TYR A 298 8.76 1.55 10.37
C TYR A 298 8.33 0.62 11.51
N PRO A 299 8.05 -0.66 11.24
CA PRO A 299 7.83 -1.62 12.31
C PRO A 299 9.12 -1.78 13.11
N GLU A 300 9.01 -1.71 14.43
CA GLU A 300 10.08 -2.15 15.31
C GLU A 300 10.34 -3.64 15.08
N ARG A 301 11.62 -4.05 15.12
CA ARG A 301 11.94 -5.49 15.07
C ARG A 301 11.28 -6.12 16.29
N PRO A 302 10.56 -7.24 16.16
CA PRO A 302 10.06 -7.92 17.35
C PRO A 302 11.28 -8.36 18.17
N GLU A 303 11.36 -7.91 19.42
CA GLU A 303 12.24 -8.56 20.41
C GLU A 303 11.73 -9.99 20.67
N GLU A 304 10.41 -10.19 20.57
CA GLU A 304 9.73 -11.48 20.67
C GLU A 304 8.45 -11.46 19.82
N ILE A 305 8.09 -12.59 19.19
CA ILE A 305 6.79 -12.71 18.52
C ILE A 305 5.77 -13.15 19.55
N VAL A 306 4.74 -12.33 19.79
CA VAL A 306 3.66 -12.70 20.70
C VAL A 306 2.57 -13.41 19.90
N VAL A 307 2.61 -14.74 19.92
CA VAL A 307 1.52 -15.59 19.42
C VAL A 307 0.48 -15.72 20.53
N ARG A 308 -0.66 -15.05 20.35
CA ARG A 308 -1.78 -15.06 21.28
C ARG A 308 -2.53 -16.39 21.24
N ASP A 309 -2.81 -16.89 20.04
CA ASP A 309 -3.37 -18.24 19.85
C ASP A 309 -2.70 -18.94 18.69
N PHE A 310 -2.46 -20.25 18.83
CA PHE A 310 -2.12 -21.11 17.71
C PHE A 310 -2.77 -22.48 17.90
N TYR A 311 -3.74 -22.81 17.06
CA TYR A 311 -4.47 -24.07 17.15
C TYR A 311 -4.91 -24.58 15.77
N ALA A 312 -5.23 -25.87 15.70
CA ALA A 312 -5.69 -26.52 14.48
C ALA A 312 -7.04 -27.20 14.73
N LEU A 313 -7.98 -27.04 13.80
CA LEU A 313 -9.28 -27.72 13.83
C LEU A 313 -9.36 -28.73 12.68
N PRO A 314 -9.90 -29.94 12.91
CA PRO A 314 -10.16 -30.90 11.83
C PRO A 314 -11.06 -30.28 10.76
N PHE A 315 -10.75 -30.56 9.50
CA PHE A 315 -11.55 -30.14 8.35
C PHE A 315 -11.81 -31.33 7.43
N VAL A 316 -13.07 -31.50 7.04
CA VAL A 316 -13.52 -32.52 6.10
C VAL A 316 -14.31 -31.84 4.99
N SER A 317 -13.90 -32.07 3.75
CA SER A 317 -14.65 -31.75 2.52
C SER A 317 -14.77 -33.02 1.67
N GLU A 318 -15.61 -33.00 0.63
CA GLU A 318 -15.93 -34.18 -0.20
C GLU A 318 -14.68 -34.96 -0.64
N ASP A 319 -13.60 -34.26 -1.02
CA ASP A 319 -12.38 -34.87 -1.55
C ASP A 319 -11.16 -34.79 -0.61
N VAL A 320 -11.25 -34.10 0.53
CA VAL A 320 -10.08 -33.85 1.38
C VAL A 320 -10.40 -33.88 2.88
N THR A 321 -9.63 -34.66 3.63
CA THR A 321 -9.54 -34.62 5.09
C THR A 321 -8.22 -33.95 5.49
N GLY A 322 -8.25 -33.00 6.42
CA GLY A 322 -7.07 -32.27 6.87
C GLY A 322 -7.33 -31.43 8.11
N TYR A 323 -6.53 -30.37 8.30
CA TYR A 323 -6.64 -29.45 9.43
C TYR A 323 -6.60 -28.00 8.94
N ARG A 324 -7.44 -27.17 9.55
CA ARG A 324 -7.40 -25.73 9.38
C ARG A 324 -6.65 -25.12 10.56
N PHE A 325 -5.60 -24.35 10.25
CA PHE A 325 -4.74 -23.75 11.25
C PHE A 325 -5.15 -22.30 11.51
N TYR A 326 -5.22 -21.95 12.78
CA TYR A 326 -5.58 -20.62 13.26
C TYR A 326 -4.42 -20.05 14.04
N VAL A 327 -4.01 -18.85 13.69
CA VAL A 327 -2.91 -18.14 14.33
C VAL A 327 -3.34 -16.72 14.63
N ARG A 328 -3.33 -16.34 15.89
CA ARG A 328 -3.45 -14.95 16.31
C ARG A 328 -2.08 -14.50 16.80
N ALA A 329 -1.48 -13.55 16.10
CA ALA A 329 -0.19 -12.96 16.47
C ALA A 329 -0.28 -11.44 16.37
N ASP A 330 0.48 -10.74 17.22
CA ASP A 330 0.40 -9.29 17.36
C ASP A 330 1.30 -8.56 16.34
N GLY A 331 0.73 -7.93 15.31
CA GLY A 331 1.48 -7.15 14.30
C GLY A 331 2.22 -7.98 13.23
N TYR A 332 1.95 -9.29 13.17
CA TYR A 332 2.56 -10.24 12.23
C TYR A 332 1.49 -11.08 11.52
N ALA A 333 1.67 -11.31 10.23
CA ALA A 333 0.92 -12.31 9.51
C ALA A 333 1.78 -13.59 9.49
N PRO A 334 1.21 -14.76 9.79
CA PRO A 334 1.86 -15.99 9.34
C PRO A 334 2.07 -15.85 7.85
N ASN A 335 3.24 -16.19 7.31
CA ASN A 335 3.48 -16.20 5.86
C ASN A 335 3.68 -17.63 5.33
N ARG A 336 4.03 -18.56 6.22
CA ARG A 336 4.28 -19.98 5.94
C ARG A 336 3.83 -20.83 7.11
N ALA A 337 3.18 -21.95 6.82
CA ALA A 337 2.99 -23.04 7.76
C ALA A 337 3.83 -24.24 7.33
N ILE A 338 4.46 -24.86 8.32
CA ILE A 338 5.37 -25.99 8.17
C ILE A 338 4.90 -27.12 9.10
N LEU A 339 4.78 -28.34 8.58
CA LEU A 339 4.60 -29.53 9.43
C LEU A 339 5.89 -30.33 9.55
N TYR A 340 6.30 -30.61 10.79
CA TYR A 340 7.39 -31.52 11.11
C TYR A 340 6.84 -32.88 11.57
N PRO A 341 7.27 -34.01 11.00
CA PRO A 341 6.93 -35.32 11.55
C PRO A 341 7.49 -35.48 12.96
N GLU A 342 6.71 -36.01 13.90
CA GLU A 342 7.19 -36.23 15.27
C GLU A 342 8.37 -37.22 15.28
N GLY A 343 9.49 -36.82 15.91
CA GLY A 343 10.70 -37.64 16.04
C GLY A 343 11.62 -37.69 14.82
N ARG A 344 11.46 -36.79 13.83
CA ARG A 344 12.38 -36.66 12.69
C ARG A 344 12.75 -35.20 12.42
N ASP A 345 14.03 -34.93 12.16
CA ASP A 345 14.55 -33.60 11.82
C ASP A 345 14.43 -33.23 10.32
N GLY A 346 13.49 -33.83 9.56
CA GLY A 346 13.28 -33.45 8.15
C GLY A 346 12.09 -34.13 7.45
N PRO A 347 11.89 -33.87 6.14
CA PRO A 347 11.70 -32.54 5.59
C PRO A 347 10.33 -31.96 6.01
N ALA A 348 10.36 -30.70 6.42
CA ALA A 348 9.22 -29.82 6.59
C ALA A 348 8.26 -29.89 5.37
N VAL A 349 6.98 -30.20 5.60
CA VAL A 349 5.98 -30.04 4.54
C VAL A 349 5.54 -28.57 4.58
N GLU A 350 5.99 -27.77 3.61
CA GLU A 350 5.53 -26.38 3.43
C GLU A 350 4.14 -26.43 2.82
N ILE A 351 3.13 -25.97 3.56
CA ILE A 351 1.72 -26.09 3.12
C ILE A 351 1.22 -24.80 2.44
N GLY A 352 2.12 -23.90 2.06
CA GLY A 352 1.85 -22.77 1.17
C GLY A 352 2.02 -21.39 1.82
N ARG A 353 1.70 -20.36 1.02
CA ARG A 353 1.71 -18.95 1.42
C ARG A 353 0.31 -18.54 1.89
N THR A 354 0.23 -17.88 3.03
CA THR A 354 -1.01 -17.43 3.67
C THR A 354 -1.62 -16.18 3.03
N ARG A 355 -2.93 -16.00 3.24
CA ARG A 355 -3.58 -14.68 3.23
C ARG A 355 -3.66 -14.12 4.65
N ARG A 356 -3.65 -12.79 4.76
CA ARG A 356 -3.66 -12.03 6.02
C ARG A 356 -4.84 -12.42 6.92
N MET A 357 -4.59 -12.63 8.20
CA MET A 357 -5.64 -12.58 9.23
C MET A 357 -5.74 -11.12 9.70
N LEU A 358 -6.85 -10.44 9.41
CA LEU A 358 -7.14 -9.13 10.02
C LEU A 358 -7.79 -9.37 11.39
N TYR A 359 -7.41 -8.55 12.38
CA TYR A 359 -7.97 -8.61 13.73
C TYR A 359 -9.47 -8.26 13.73
N ASP A 360 -10.22 -9.00 14.56
CA ASP A 360 -11.66 -9.15 14.51
C ASP A 360 -12.43 -8.26 15.50
N ALA A 361 -13.63 -7.82 15.09
CA ALA A 361 -14.70 -7.51 16.03
C ALA A 361 -15.20 -8.81 16.71
N PRO A 362 -15.76 -8.78 17.95
CA PRO A 362 -16.13 -9.96 18.75
C PRO A 362 -17.11 -10.99 18.14
N LYS A 363 -17.61 -10.74 16.92
CA LYS A 363 -18.56 -11.62 16.19
C LYS A 363 -18.06 -12.03 14.80
N SER A 364 -16.83 -11.70 14.45
CA SER A 364 -16.33 -12.06 13.13
C SER A 364 -16.09 -13.57 13.06
N THR A 365 -16.72 -14.18 12.07
CA THR A 365 -16.47 -15.56 11.71
C THR A 365 -15.31 -15.51 10.75
N HIS A 366 -14.17 -16.10 11.12
CA HIS A 366 -12.97 -16.15 10.29
C HIS A 366 -13.27 -16.82 8.93
N LYS A 367 -13.67 -16.03 7.93
CA LYS A 367 -14.06 -16.55 6.60
C LYS A 367 -12.87 -16.83 5.69
N ASP A 368 -11.67 -16.34 6.04
CA ASP A 368 -10.48 -16.40 5.18
C ASP A 368 -9.25 -17.04 5.88
N VAL A 369 -9.49 -18.10 6.66
CA VAL A 369 -8.43 -18.86 7.33
C VAL A 369 -7.65 -19.70 6.31
N PRO A 370 -6.31 -19.62 6.27
CA PRO A 370 -5.49 -20.53 5.47
C PRO A 370 -5.84 -21.98 5.82
N THR A 371 -6.39 -22.70 4.83
CA THR A 371 -6.74 -24.12 4.98
C THR A 371 -5.60 -24.94 4.39
N TYR A 372 -5.06 -25.85 5.18
CA TYR A 372 -3.84 -26.58 4.87
C TYR A 372 -4.17 -28.07 4.75
N PHE A 373 -3.80 -28.66 3.60
CA PHE A 373 -4.15 -30.05 3.32
C PHE A 373 -2.93 -30.95 3.51
N TYR A 374 -3.14 -32.04 4.24
CA TYR A 374 -2.12 -33.05 4.43
C TYR A 374 -2.77 -34.42 4.59
N THR A 375 -2.39 -35.38 3.75
CA THR A 375 -3.11 -36.66 3.58
C THR A 375 -2.33 -37.87 4.04
N LYS A 376 -1.08 -37.72 4.52
CA LYS A 376 -0.31 -38.86 5.02
C LYS A 376 -0.62 -39.11 6.51
N PRO A 377 -0.88 -40.36 6.93
CA PRO A 377 -1.03 -40.68 8.34
C PRO A 377 0.22 -40.35 9.16
N GLY A 378 0.06 -40.04 10.45
CA GLY A 378 1.17 -39.81 11.37
C GLY A 378 0.91 -38.75 12.44
N SER A 379 1.87 -38.60 13.35
CA SER A 379 1.91 -37.51 14.33
C SER A 379 2.83 -36.41 13.82
N TYR A 380 2.37 -35.16 13.88
CA TYR A 380 3.08 -34.00 13.36
C TYR A 380 3.15 -32.89 14.40
N ARG A 381 4.30 -32.23 14.50
CA ARG A 381 4.47 -30.94 15.18
C ARG A 381 4.27 -29.84 14.15
N PRO A 382 3.12 -29.15 14.17
CA PRO A 382 2.93 -27.99 13.33
C PRO A 382 3.73 -26.82 13.86
N ALA A 383 4.34 -26.10 12.93
CA ALA A 383 5.03 -24.86 13.16
C ALA A 383 4.66 -23.83 12.11
N ILE A 384 4.83 -22.57 12.44
CA ILE A 384 4.60 -21.46 11.52
C ILE A 384 5.83 -20.57 11.51
N VAL A 385 6.11 -20.01 10.35
CA VAL A 385 7.02 -18.88 10.22
C VAL A 385 6.13 -17.64 10.13
N LEU A 386 6.33 -16.74 11.08
CA LEU A 386 5.64 -15.45 11.09
C LEU A 386 6.54 -14.43 10.38
N VAL A 387 5.95 -13.59 9.56
CA VAL A 387 6.64 -12.44 8.97
C VAL A 387 5.84 -11.20 9.29
N ASN A 388 6.52 -10.07 9.40
CA ASN A 388 5.82 -8.82 9.62
C ASN A 388 4.77 -8.63 8.50
N ASP A 389 3.63 -8.03 8.83
CA ASP A 389 2.54 -7.81 7.85
C ASP A 389 3.00 -7.05 6.59
N ALA A 390 4.07 -6.26 6.75
CA ALA A 390 4.71 -5.50 5.69
C ALA A 390 5.45 -6.37 4.66
N GLY A 391 5.87 -7.58 5.06
CA GLY A 391 6.77 -8.43 4.29
C GLY A 391 8.22 -7.95 4.22
N TRP A 392 8.54 -6.72 4.65
CA TRP A 392 9.83 -6.08 4.46
C TRP A 392 10.14 -5.04 5.55
N ARG A 393 11.42 -4.68 5.68
CA ARG A 393 11.98 -3.55 6.42
C ARG A 393 12.07 -2.31 5.50
N PRO A 394 12.28 -1.10 6.05
CA PRO A 394 12.63 0.09 5.29
C PRO A 394 13.87 -0.08 4.37
N ASP A 395 14.79 -1.00 4.69
CA ASP A 395 15.95 -1.37 3.86
C ASP A 395 15.65 -2.47 2.83
N GLY A 396 14.38 -2.84 2.64
CA GLY A 396 13.95 -3.83 1.66
C GLY A 396 14.24 -5.29 2.02
N LYS A 397 14.56 -5.60 3.30
CA LYS A 397 14.78 -6.98 3.77
C LYS A 397 13.54 -7.56 4.44
N THR A 398 13.21 -8.81 4.16
CA THR A 398 12.17 -9.56 4.89
C THR A 398 12.54 -9.66 6.38
N ILE A 399 11.57 -9.42 7.27
CA ILE A 399 11.73 -9.78 8.69
C ILE A 399 11.12 -11.17 8.88
N ASP A 400 11.94 -12.20 8.69
CA ASP A 400 11.60 -13.53 9.15
C ASP A 400 11.75 -13.55 10.67
N SER A 401 10.68 -13.93 11.34
CA SER A 401 10.74 -14.25 12.75
C SER A 401 10.99 -15.75 12.89
N GLY A 402 11.55 -16.18 14.04
CA GLY A 402 11.89 -17.58 14.28
C GLY A 402 10.69 -18.53 14.15
N LEU A 403 10.99 -19.83 14.11
CA LEU A 403 9.97 -20.88 14.06
C LEU A 403 9.11 -20.88 15.32
N VAL A 404 7.78 -20.79 15.19
CA VAL A 404 6.84 -20.95 16.32
C VAL A 404 6.16 -22.31 16.22
N GLU A 405 6.35 -23.16 17.22
CA GLU A 405 5.78 -24.52 17.29
C GLU A 405 4.50 -24.59 18.14
N MET A 406 3.54 -25.45 17.79
CA MET A 406 2.44 -25.77 18.70
C MET A 406 2.94 -26.58 19.91
N ALA A 407 2.40 -26.28 21.08
CA ALA A 407 2.71 -27.01 22.31
C ALA A 407 2.30 -28.50 22.29
N ARG A 408 1.40 -28.91 21.38
CA ARG A 408 0.96 -30.31 21.24
C ARG A 408 0.95 -30.75 19.77
N PRO A 409 1.41 -31.97 19.46
CA PRO A 409 1.36 -32.51 18.12
C PRO A 409 -0.08 -32.80 17.68
N ILE A 410 -0.29 -32.73 16.37
CA ILE A 410 -1.52 -33.16 15.71
C ILE A 410 -1.37 -34.63 15.34
N VAL A 411 -2.27 -35.46 15.87
CA VAL A 411 -2.35 -36.89 15.54
C VAL A 411 -3.36 -37.06 14.42
N VAL A 412 -2.90 -37.49 13.24
CA VAL A 412 -3.76 -37.84 12.12
C VAL A 412 -4.06 -39.35 12.20
N PRO A 413 -5.29 -39.76 12.53
CA PRO A 413 -5.65 -41.18 12.54
C PRO A 413 -5.51 -41.77 11.14
N GLN A 414 -5.08 -43.02 11.03
CA GLN A 414 -5.28 -43.78 9.80
C GLN A 414 -6.80 -43.97 9.61
N ARG A 415 -7.30 -43.62 8.42
CA ARG A 415 -8.65 -44.07 8.01
C ARG A 415 -8.65 -45.57 7.77
#